data_AF-A0A953INZ8-F1
#
_entry.id   AF-A0A953INZ8-F1
#
_cell.length_a   1.000
_cell.length_b   1.000
_cell.length_c   1.000
_cell.angle_alpha   90.00
_cell.angle_beta   90.00
_cell.angle_gamma   90.00
#
_symmetry.space_group_name_H-M   'P 1'
#
loop_
_entity.id
_entity.type
_entity.pdbx_description
1 polymer ?
#
loop_
_entity_poly.entity_id
_entity_poly.type
_entity_poly.pdbx_seq_one_letter_code
_entity_poly.pdbx_strand_id
1 'polypeptide(L)'
;MLGGFLRTLVKVAVASLIVGSILAHFGITADKLIREIGVTPEQVTELGRRAFDWALPNVLLGSLVIVPVWFIVYLFRPPGARSD
;
A
#
# COMPACT_ATOMS: atom_id res chain seq x y z
N MET A 1 -14.20 -1.14 -10.36
CA MET A 1 -12.73 -1.30 -10.44
C MET A 1 -12.09 -1.64 -9.09
N LEU A 2 -12.49 -0.99 -7.99
CA LEU A 2 -11.94 -1.24 -6.64
C LEU A 2 -12.04 -2.72 -6.17
N GLY A 3 -13.19 -3.38 -6.38
CA GLY A 3 -13.38 -4.77 -5.95
C GLY A 3 -12.46 -5.78 -6.65
N GLY A 4 -12.12 -5.54 -7.92
CA GLY A 4 -11.13 -6.36 -8.64
C GLY A 4 -9.72 -6.15 -8.11
N PHE A 5 -9.33 -4.91 -7.86
CA PHE A 5 -8.03 -4.56 -7.29
C PHE A 5 -7.84 -5.15 -5.88
N LEU A 6 -8.83 -5.00 -5.00
CA LEU A 6 -8.84 -5.61 -3.66
C LEU A 6 -8.70 -7.14 -3.72
N ARG A 7 -9.44 -7.79 -4.63
CA ARG A 7 -9.33 -9.25 -4.82
C ARG A 7 -7.93 -9.67 -5.28
N THR A 8 -7.31 -8.91 -6.17
CA THR A 8 -5.94 -9.16 -6.61
C THR A 8 -4.95 -8.97 -5.45
N LEU A 9 -5.07 -7.89 -4.68
CA LEU A 9 -4.23 -7.66 -3.50
C LEU A 9 -4.34 -8.79 -2.49
N VAL A 10 -5.55 -9.26 -2.19
CA VAL A 10 -5.76 -10.39 -1.26
C VAL A 10 -5.10 -11.65 -1.80
N LYS A 11 -5.26 -11.97 -3.09
CA LYS A 11 -4.61 -13.14 -3.70
C LYS A 11 -3.09 -13.05 -3.62
N VAL A 12 -2.53 -11.87 -3.93
CA VAL A 12 -1.08 -11.64 -3.84
C VAL A 12 -0.61 -11.79 -2.41
N ALA A 13 -1.30 -11.18 -1.44
CA ALA A 13 -0.95 -11.29 -0.03
C ALA A 13 -0.95 -12.75 0.46
N VAL A 14 -1.99 -13.52 0.12
CA VAL A 14 -2.08 -14.95 0.46
C VAL A 14 -0.96 -15.75 -0.20
N ALA A 15 -0.72 -15.54 -1.50
CA ALA A 15 0.35 -16.22 -2.23
C ALA A 15 1.74 -15.90 -1.63
N SER A 16 2.02 -14.64 -1.33
CA SER A 16 3.25 -14.20 -0.68
C SER A 16 3.41 -14.80 0.72
N LEU A 17 2.32 -14.93 1.49
CA LEU A 17 2.35 -15.57 2.80
C LEU A 17 2.69 -17.06 2.71
N ILE A 18 2.08 -17.77 1.75
CA ILE A 18 2.37 -19.18 1.49
C ILE A 18 3.84 -19.35 1.10
N VAL A 19 4.31 -18.58 0.12
CA VAL A 19 5.70 -18.62 -0.35
C VAL A 19 6.66 -18.29 0.80
N GLY A 20 6.41 -17.21 1.54
CA GLY A 20 7.24 -16.81 2.68
C GLY A 20 7.30 -17.86 3.78
N SER A 21 6.17 -18.52 4.07
CA SER A 21 6.11 -19.60 5.07
C SER A 21 6.91 -20.83 4.63
N ILE A 22 6.84 -21.18 3.35
CA ILE A 22 7.65 -22.27 2.77
C ILE A 22 9.15 -21.92 2.86
N LEU A 23 9.53 -20.71 2.44
CA LEU A 23 10.93 -20.25 2.53
C LEU A 23 11.43 -20.27 3.99
N ALA A 24 10.62 -19.80 4.93
CA ALA A 24 10.95 -19.81 6.34
C ALA A 24 11.14 -21.23 6.89
N HIS A 25 10.36 -22.20 6.40
CA HIS A 25 10.51 -23.62 6.74
C HIS A 25 11.87 -24.19 6.28
N PHE A 26 12.38 -23.74 5.13
CA PHE A 26 13.74 -24.07 4.67
C PHE A 26 14.85 -23.25 5.35
N GLY A 27 14.51 -22.44 6.36
CA GLY A 27 15.45 -21.60 7.08
C GLY A 27 15.90 -20.35 6.31
N ILE A 28 15.26 -20.05 5.17
CA ILE A 28 15.43 -18.80 4.41
C ILE A 28 14.50 -17.78 5.05
N THR A 29 15.05 -16.99 5.98
CA THR A 29 14.32 -15.92 6.66
C THR A 29 14.67 -14.57 6.07
N ALA A 30 13.74 -13.62 6.16
CA ALA A 30 13.96 -12.26 5.67
C ALA A 30 15.24 -11.64 6.26
N ASP A 31 15.51 -11.86 7.54
CA ASP A 31 16.71 -11.34 8.23
C ASP A 31 18.01 -11.86 7.60
N LYS A 32 18.08 -13.15 7.25
CA LYS A 32 19.24 -13.73 6.57
C LYS A 32 19.41 -13.16 5.17
N LEU A 33 18.31 -13.06 4.42
CA LEU A 33 18.32 -12.54 3.05
C LEU A 33 18.76 -11.07 3.01
N ILE A 34 18.27 -10.27 3.96
CA ILE A 34 18.62 -8.85 4.15
C ILE A 34 20.12 -8.70 4.49
N ARG A 35 20.65 -9.53 5.39
CA ARG A 35 22.08 -9.53 5.71
C ARG A 35 22.95 -9.95 4.53
N GLU A 36 22.50 -10.90 3.71
CA GLU A 36 23.23 -11.41 2.55
C GLU A 36 23.36 -10.35 1.44
N ILE A 37 22.35 -9.50 1.27
CA ILE A 37 22.41 -8.34 0.37
C ILE A 37 23.13 -7.12 0.98
N GLY A 38 23.75 -7.27 2.17
CA GLY A 38 24.54 -6.23 2.83
C GLY A 38 23.71 -5.13 3.49
N VAL A 39 22.40 -5.31 3.62
CA VAL A 39 21.50 -4.37 4.28
C VAL A 39 21.36 -4.77 5.75
N THR A 40 21.48 -3.80 6.67
CA THR A 40 21.25 -4.11 8.09
C THR A 40 19.76 -3.96 8.45
N PRO A 41 19.24 -4.71 9.44
CA PRO A 41 17.86 -4.57 9.90
C PRO A 41 17.49 -3.13 10.31
N GLU A 42 18.47 -2.39 10.84
CA GLU A 42 18.34 -0.97 11.20
C GLU A 42 18.09 -0.10 9.97
N GLN A 43 18.76 -0.39 8.83
CA GLN A 43 18.57 0.35 7.58
C GLN A 43 17.16 0.15 7.01
N VAL A 44 16.60 -1.07 7.10
CA VAL A 44 15.23 -1.35 6.66
C VAL A 44 14.21 -0.57 7.49
N THR A 45 14.41 -0.56 8.81
CA THR A 45 13.54 0.17 9.74
C THR A 45 13.61 1.67 9.50
N GLU A 46 14.82 2.20 9.31
CA GLU A 46 15.06 3.61 8.99
C GLU A 46 14.43 4.01 7.65
N LEU A 47 14.51 3.14 6.63
CA LEU A 47 13.87 3.39 5.34
C LEU A 47 12.35 3.45 5.47
N GLY A 48 11.75 2.57 6.28
CA GLY A 48 10.33 2.61 6.59
C GLY A 48 9.91 3.90 7.29
N ARG A 49 10.69 4.36 8.28
CA ARG A 49 10.45 5.63 8.97
C ARG A 49 10.56 6.81 8.01
N ARG A 50 11.62 6.89 7.22
CA ARG A 50 11.80 7.95 6.19
C ARG A 50 10.68 7.97 5.17
N ALA A 51 10.23 6.80 4.72
CA ALA A 51 9.10 6.70 3.80
C ALA A 51 7.82 7.26 4.44
N PHE A 52 7.57 6.96 5.72
CA PHE A 52 6.41 7.48 6.44
C PHE A 52 6.51 8.98 6.70
N ASP A 53 7.67 9.47 7.15
CA ASP A 53 7.94 10.88 7.41
C ASP A 53 7.84 11.73 6.13
N TRP A 54 8.15 11.15 4.97
CA TRP A 54 7.91 11.78 3.68
C TRP A 54 6.44 11.67 3.25
N ALA A 55 5.82 10.49 3.36
CA ALA A 55 4.48 10.26 2.82
C ALA A 55 3.40 11.00 3.62
N LEU A 56 3.47 10.97 4.96
CA LEU A 56 2.42 11.50 5.82
C LEU A 56 2.13 12.99 5.57
N PRO A 57 3.10 13.93 5.63
CA PRO A 57 2.82 15.35 5.38
C PRO A 57 2.35 15.58 3.94
N ASN A 58 2.90 14.87 2.96
CA ASN A 58 2.52 15.03 1.56
C ASN A 58 1.09 14.54 1.27
N VAL A 59 0.68 13.42 1.88
CA VAL A 59 -0.69 12.92 1.77
C VAL A 59 -1.66 13.88 2.45
N LEU A 60 -1.32 14.40 3.63
CA LEU A 60 -2.14 15.39 4.32
C LEU A 60 -2.32 16.66 3.46
N LEU A 61 -1.24 17.22 2.94
CA LEU A 61 -1.27 18.38 2.03
C LEU A 61 -2.12 18.11 0.79
N GLY A 62 -1.92 16.96 0.12
CA GLY A 62 -2.73 16.58 -1.03
C GLY A 62 -4.21 16.42 -0.69
N SER A 63 -4.51 15.79 0.46
CA SER A 63 -5.89 15.57 0.91
C SER A 63 -6.63 16.87 1.21
N LEU A 64 -5.95 17.89 1.75
CA LEU A 64 -6.54 19.20 2.02
C LEU A 64 -7.06 19.89 0.75
N VAL A 65 -6.52 19.54 -0.42
CA VAL A 65 -6.96 20.07 -1.73
C VAL A 65 -7.94 19.11 -2.41
N ILE A 66 -7.58 17.83 -2.50
CA ILE A 66 -8.34 16.83 -3.27
C ILE A 66 -9.70 16.56 -2.63
N VAL A 67 -9.78 16.43 -1.30
CA VAL A 67 -11.02 16.07 -0.60
C VAL A 67 -12.10 17.15 -0.79
N PRO A 68 -11.84 18.45 -0.57
CA PRO A 68 -12.84 19.49 -0.84
C PRO A 68 -13.27 19.57 -2.29
N VAL A 69 -12.33 19.46 -3.24
CA VAL A 69 -12.65 19.49 -4.68
C VAL A 69 -13.56 18.31 -5.04
N TRP A 70 -13.21 17.11 -4.60
CA TRP A 70 -14.05 15.93 -4.80
C TRP A 70 -15.43 16.09 -4.15
N PHE A 71 -15.50 16.65 -2.95
CA PHE A 71 -16.76 16.88 -2.23
C PHE A 71 -17.69 17.84 -2.98
N ILE A 72 -17.15 18.95 -3.51
CA ILE A 72 -17.89 19.89 -4.35
C ILE A 72 -18.37 19.19 -5.62
N VAL A 73 -17.49 18.49 -6.34
CA VAL A 73 -17.85 17.75 -7.56
C VAL A 73 -18.94 16.72 -7.26
N TYR A 74 -18.86 16.04 -6.12
CA TYR A 74 -19.86 15.08 -5.68
C TYR A 74 -21.21 15.74 -5.39
N LEU A 75 -21.23 16.87 -4.68
CA LEU A 75 -22.45 17.60 -4.34
C LEU A 75 -23.16 18.16 -5.57
N PHE A 76 -22.39 18.67 -6.54
CA PHE A 76 -22.91 19.21 -7.79
C PHE A 76 -23.03 18.17 -8.90
N ARG A 77 -22.75 16.89 -8.63
CA ARG A 77 -22.94 15.84 -9.62
C ARG A 77 -24.44 15.69 -9.88
N PRO A 78 -24.97 16.09 -11.05
CA PRO A 78 -26.38 15.91 -11.32
C PRO A 78 -26.71 14.41 -11.22
N PRO A 79 -27.80 14.03 -10.53
CA PRO A 79 -28.22 12.64 -10.46
C PRO A 79 -28.39 12.16 -11.90
N GLY A 80 -27.61 11.15 -12.29
CA GLY A 80 -27.61 10.63 -13.65
C GLY A 80 -29.04 10.32 -14.07
N ALA A 81 -29.51 10.96 -15.14
CA ALA A 81 -30.73 10.56 -15.81
C ALA A 81 -30.59 9.06 -16.12
N ARG A 82 -31.37 8.24 -15.42
CA ARG A 82 -31.67 6.88 -15.85
C ARG A 82 -32.22 7.03 -17.27
N SER A 83 -31.41 6.65 -18.25
CA SER A 83 -31.92 6.37 -19.58
C SER A 83 -32.45 4.95 -19.48
N ASP A 84 -33.78 4.84 -19.44
CA ASP A 84 -34.51 3.57 -19.53
C ASP A 84 -34.15 2.81 -20.83
#